data_AF-A0A958XR51-F1
#
_entry.id   AF-A0A958XR51-F1
#
_cell.length_a   1.000
_cell.length_b   1.000
_cell.length_c   1.000
_cell.angle_alpha   90.00
_cell.angle_beta   90.00
_cell.angle_gamma   90.00
#
_symmetry.space_group_name_H-M   'P 1'
#
loop_
_entity.id
_entity.type
_entity.pdbx_description
1 polymer ?
#
loop_
_entity_poly.entity_id
_entity_poly.type
_entity_poly.pdbx_seq_one_letter_code
_entity_poly.pdbx_strand_id
1 'polypeptide(L)'
;MPVLGEWFALPLIEAAGSKQIGDQIFNDIFHPIAVKLIDHCDAVLRIVGPSAGADEMVATGRTKEKMIFLDKSEIPNISAYSSLAVRKTK
;
A
#
# COMPACT_ATOMS: atom_id res chain seq x y z
N MET A 1 6.86 2.69 6.07
CA MET A 1 6.88 3.78 5.06
C MET A 1 5.65 3.62 4.19
N PRO A 2 4.83 4.66 3.96
CA PRO A 2 3.70 4.56 3.03
C PRO A 2 4.18 4.51 1.58
N VAL A 3 3.50 3.69 0.77
CA VAL A 3 3.77 3.53 -0.67
C VAL A 3 2.45 3.38 -1.43
N LEU A 4 2.47 3.69 -2.72
CA LEU A 4 1.33 3.47 -3.63
C LEU A 4 1.71 2.42 -4.67
N GLY A 5 0.75 1.56 -5.03
CA GLY A 5 0.98 0.49 -6.01
C GLY A 5 1.45 1.02 -7.37
N GLU A 6 0.88 2.15 -7.82
CA GLU A 6 1.25 2.78 -9.09
C GLU A 6 2.72 3.21 -9.18
N TRP A 7 3.39 3.49 -8.06
CA TRP A 7 4.81 3.84 -8.03
C TRP A 7 5.71 2.69 -8.51
N PHE A 8 5.22 1.45 -8.38
CA PHE A 8 5.86 0.27 -8.93
C PHE A 8 5.25 -0.12 -10.28
N ALA A 9 3.93 0.02 -10.44
CA ALA A 9 3.23 -0.40 -11.65
C ALA A 9 3.62 0.41 -12.89
N LEU A 10 3.55 1.74 -12.80
CA LEU A 10 3.71 2.62 -13.95
C LEU A 10 5.06 2.47 -14.66
N PRO A 11 6.23 2.45 -13.97
CA PRO A 11 7.50 2.25 -14.66
C PRO A 11 7.62 0.88 -15.32
N LEU A 12 7.00 -0.17 -14.76
CA LEU A 12 7.00 -1.50 -15.35
C LEU A 12 6.07 -1.61 -16.56
N ILE A 13 4.91 -0.96 -16.50
CA ILE A 13 3.94 -0.85 -17.60
C ILE A 13 4.58 -0.13 -18.79
N GLU A 14 5.27 0.98 -18.53
CA GLU A 14 6.01 1.73 -19.54
C GLU A 14 7.13 0.88 -20.15
N ALA A 15 7.97 0.25 -19.32
CA ALA A 15 9.07 -0.59 -19.77
C ALA A 15 8.59 -1.82 -20.56
N ALA A 16 7.43 -2.39 -20.21
CA ALA A 16 6.82 -3.50 -20.94
C ALA A 16 6.20 -3.05 -22.28
N GLY A 17 6.04 -1.75 -22.51
CA GLY A 17 5.61 -1.20 -23.79
C GLY A 17 4.09 -0.99 -23.95
N SER A 18 3.36 -0.88 -22.84
CA SER A 18 1.95 -0.47 -22.85
C SER A 18 1.76 0.84 -23.61
N LYS A 19 0.65 0.95 -24.34
CA LYS A 19 0.30 2.08 -25.21
C LYS A 19 -0.82 2.92 -24.65
N GLN A 20 -1.68 2.35 -23.81
CA GLN A 20 -2.80 3.06 -23.21
C GLN A 20 -3.29 2.37 -21.94
N ILE A 21 -3.95 3.16 -21.09
CA ILE A 21 -4.67 2.64 -19.93
C ILE A 21 -5.68 1.58 -20.40
N GLY A 22 -5.68 0.45 -19.71
CA GLY A 22 -6.60 -0.65 -19.97
C GLY A 22 -6.20 -1.58 -21.12
N ASP A 23 -5.04 -1.40 -21.76
CA ASP A 23 -4.50 -2.44 -22.62
C ASP A 23 -4.05 -3.68 -21.84
N GLN A 24 -3.71 -4.76 -22.55
CA GLN A 24 -3.37 -6.04 -21.94
C GLN A 24 -2.21 -5.90 -20.93
N ILE A 25 -1.14 -5.20 -21.31
CA ILE A 25 0.04 -5.00 -20.45
C ILE A 25 -0.33 -4.19 -19.20
N PHE A 26 -1.11 -3.13 -19.38
CA PHE A 26 -1.60 -2.33 -18.25
C PHE A 26 -2.40 -3.19 -17.28
N ASN A 27 -3.37 -3.97 -17.77
CA ASN A 27 -4.24 -4.78 -16.92
C ASN A 27 -3.48 -5.91 -16.20
N ASP A 28 -2.48 -6.50 -16.87
CA ASP A 28 -1.66 -7.58 -16.31
C ASP A 28 -0.69 -7.10 -15.21
N ILE A 29 -0.42 -5.80 -15.14
CA ILE A 29 0.56 -5.23 -14.19
C ILE A 29 -0.10 -4.33 -13.13
N PHE A 30 -1.02 -3.44 -13.51
CA PHE A 30 -1.45 -2.32 -12.66
C PHE A 30 -2.03 -2.73 -11.30
N HIS A 31 -3.12 -3.51 -11.29
CA HIS A 31 -3.66 -4.06 -10.04
C HIS A 31 -2.86 -5.26 -9.51
N PRO A 32 -2.40 -6.20 -10.36
CA PRO A 32 -1.66 -7.37 -9.87
C PRO A 32 -0.40 -7.04 -9.08
N ILE A 33 0.30 -5.94 -9.39
CA ILE A 33 1.46 -5.53 -8.61
C ILE A 33 1.08 -4.94 -7.25
N ALA A 34 -0.03 -4.21 -7.16
CA ALA A 34 -0.52 -3.69 -5.88
C ALA A 34 -0.94 -4.84 -4.95
N VAL A 35 -1.57 -5.90 -5.49
CA VAL A 35 -1.89 -7.14 -4.74
C VAL A 35 -0.63 -7.82 -4.18
N LYS A 36 0.46 -7.87 -4.96
CA LYS A 36 1.76 -8.40 -4.51
C LYS A 36 2.40 -7.50 -3.46
N LEU A 37 2.31 -6.18 -3.62
CA LEU A 37 2.89 -5.22 -2.68
C LEU A 37 2.33 -5.37 -1.27
N ILE A 38 1.04 -5.75 -1.13
CA ILE A 38 0.40 -5.98 0.17
C ILE A 38 1.14 -7.04 1.01
N ASP A 39 1.81 -8.02 0.41
CA ASP A 39 2.59 -9.01 1.17
C ASP A 39 3.72 -8.37 1.98
N HIS A 40 4.24 -7.23 1.49
CA HIS A 40 5.33 -6.47 2.09
C HIS A 40 4.86 -5.30 2.94
N CYS A 41 3.55 -5.14 3.13
CA CYS A 41 2.97 -4.09 3.96
C CYS A 41 2.47 -4.66 5.29
N ASP A 42 2.57 -3.85 6.35
CA ASP A 42 1.94 -4.15 7.64
C ASP A 42 0.46 -3.77 7.67
N ALA A 43 0.08 -2.77 6.87
CA ALA A 43 -1.26 -2.19 6.85
C ALA A 43 -1.64 -1.63 5.47
N VAL A 44 -2.94 -1.46 5.26
CA VAL A 44 -3.54 -0.79 4.09
C VAL A 44 -4.39 0.38 4.57
N LEU A 45 -4.19 1.56 3.98
CA LEU A 45 -5.04 2.74 4.19
C LEU A 45 -6.02 2.88 3.01
N ARG A 46 -7.33 2.89 3.29
CA ARG A 46 -8.38 3.14 2.31
C ARG A 46 -8.78 4.62 2.33
N ILE A 47 -8.40 5.35 1.31
CA ILE A 47 -8.90 6.72 1.07
C ILE A 47 -10.37 6.65 0.65
N VAL A 48 -11.24 7.54 1.10
CA VAL A 48 -12.69 7.52 0.75
C VAL A 48 -12.92 7.84 -0.74
N GLY A 49 -13.88 7.15 -1.38
CA GLY A 49 -14.34 7.42 -2.75
C GLY A 49 -14.55 6.15 -3.59
N PRO A 50 -15.33 6.20 -4.69
CA PRO A 50 -15.60 5.03 -5.53
C PRO A 50 -14.33 4.58 -6.26
N SER A 51 -13.89 3.34 -6.01
CA SER A 51 -12.74 2.75 -6.71
C SER A 51 -12.72 1.24 -6.50
N ALA A 52 -13.03 0.48 -7.55
CA ALA A 52 -13.02 -0.99 -7.50
C ALA A 52 -11.63 -1.54 -7.15
N GLY A 53 -10.56 -0.94 -7.68
CA GLY A 53 -9.18 -1.34 -7.34
C GLY A 53 -8.85 -1.11 -5.87
N ALA A 54 -9.28 0.02 -5.29
CA ALA A 54 -9.06 0.28 -3.87
C ALA A 54 -9.89 -0.67 -2.98
N ASP A 55 -11.09 -1.04 -3.40
CA ASP A 55 -11.93 -2.02 -2.70
C ASP A 55 -11.29 -3.42 -2.74
N GLU A 56 -10.69 -3.80 -3.87
CA GLU A 56 -9.90 -5.03 -4.01
C GLU A 56 -8.67 -5.03 -3.10
N MET A 57 -7.95 -3.91 -2.98
CA MET A 57 -6.78 -3.82 -2.08
C MET A 57 -7.19 -4.02 -0.62
N VAL A 58 -8.34 -3.48 -0.20
CA VAL A 58 -8.87 -3.71 1.15
C VAL A 58 -9.26 -5.17 1.36
N ALA A 59 -9.98 -5.78 0.40
CA ALA A 59 -10.36 -7.18 0.47
C ALA A 59 -9.15 -8.12 0.53
N THR A 60 -8.13 -7.84 -0.29
CA THR A 60 -6.85 -8.56 -0.29
C THR A 60 -6.12 -8.40 1.04
N GLY A 61 -6.03 -7.16 1.55
CA GLY A 61 -5.41 -6.88 2.84
C GLY A 61 -6.08 -7.66 3.98
N ARG A 62 -7.41 -7.69 4.02
CA ARG A 62 -8.17 -8.49 5.01
C ARG A 62 -7.90 -9.98 4.90
N THR A 63 -7.89 -10.51 3.68
CA THR A 63 -7.58 -11.93 3.42
C THR A 63 -6.17 -12.29 3.88
N LYS A 64 -5.24 -11.35 3.81
CA LYS A 64 -3.84 -11.48 4.24
C LYS A 64 -3.62 -11.02 5.70
N GLU A 65 -4.69 -10.85 6.47
CA GLU A 65 -4.66 -10.46 7.89
C GLU A 65 -3.90 -9.15 8.18
N LYS A 66 -3.89 -8.23 7.20
CA LYS A 66 -3.27 -6.90 7.35
C LYS A 66 -4.19 -5.96 8.14
N MET A 67 -3.60 -4.99 8.82
CA MET A 67 -4.37 -3.91 9.44
C MET A 67 -5.00 -3.05 8.35
N ILE A 68 -6.29 -2.73 8.49
CA ILE A 68 -7.01 -1.86 7.55
C ILE A 68 -7.37 -0.57 8.27
N PHE A 69 -6.88 0.54 7.75
CA PHE A 69 -7.26 1.88 8.19
C PHE A 69 -8.24 2.50 7.18
N LEU A 70 -9.35 3.02 7.67
CA LEU A 70 -10.36 3.71 6.84
C LEU A 70 -10.22 5.23 6.88
N ASP A 71 -9.50 5.74 7.87
CA ASP A 71 -9.14 7.15 7.98
C ASP A 71 -7.68 7.29 8.43
N LYS A 72 -7.01 8.36 7.97
CA LYS A 72 -5.61 8.62 8.36
C LYS A 72 -5.43 8.81 9.86
N SER A 73 -6.46 9.25 10.58
CA SER A 73 -6.44 9.46 12.03
C SER A 73 -6.36 8.16 12.83
N GLU A 74 -6.67 7.02 12.20
CA GLU A 74 -6.53 5.69 12.80
C GLU A 74 -5.07 5.21 12.82
N ILE A 75 -4.19 5.85 12.03
CA ILE A 75 -2.77 5.51 11.97
C ILE A 75 -2.12 5.93 13.29
N PRO A 76 -1.49 5.00 14.04
CA PRO A 76 -0.85 5.32 15.31
C PRO A 76 0.20 6.42 15.16
N ASN A 77 0.07 7.49 15.97
CA ASN A 77 1.09 8.53 16.02
C ASN A 77 2.29 8.02 16.82
N ILE A 78 3.43 7.87 16.17
CA ILE A 78 4.70 7.53 16.85
C ILE A 78 5.26 8.82 17.46
N SER A 79 4.56 9.37 18.45
CA SER A 79 5.07 10.47 19.28
C SER A 79 5.83 9.86 20.46
N ALA A 80 7.00 9.28 20.20
CA ALA A 80 7.95 8.90 21.26
C ALA A 80 9.37 8.67 20.70
N TYR A 81 10.05 9.76 20.32
CA TYR A 81 11.51 9.82 20.43
C TYR A 81 11.94 10.77 21.57
N SER A 82 11.19 10.79 22.68
CA SER A 82 11.65 11.41 23.92
C SER A 82 12.28 10.37 24.85
N SER A 83 13.62 10.33 24.82
CA SER A 83 14.47 10.15 26.01
C SER A 83 14.53 8.81 26.79
N LEU A 84 14.23 7.65 26.20
CA LEU A 84 14.48 6.35 26.87
C LEU A 84 15.88 5.72 26.58
N ALA A 85 16.78 6.41 25.88
CA ALA A 85 18.12 5.90 25.58
C ALA A 85 19.20 6.22 26.64
N VAL A 86 18.86 6.82 27.79
CA VAL A 86 19.87 7.04 28.85
C VAL A 86 19.38 6.46 30.18
N ARG A 87 20.22 5.56 30.70
CA ARG A 87 20.22 4.88 32.01
C ARG A 87 19.58 3.49 32.08
N LYS A 88 20.21 2.53 31.38
CA LYS A 88 20.53 1.26 32.05
C LYS A 88 21.81 1.43 32.89
N THR A 89 21.80 0.75 34.04
CA THR A 89 22.95 0.32 34.87
C THR A 89 23.75 1.38 35.63
N LYS A 90 23.38 1.59 36.90
CA LYS A 90 24.10 0.98 38.03
C LYS A 90 23.15 0.74 39.20
#